data_AF-A0A4R1N2A4-F1
#
_entry.id   AF-A0A4R1N2A4-F1
#
_cell.length_a   1.000
_cell.length_b   1.000
_cell.length_c   1.000
_cell.angle_alpha   90.00
_cell.angle_beta   90.00
_cell.angle_gamma   90.00
#
_symmetry.space_group_name_H-M   'P 1'
#
loop_
_entity.id
_entity.type
_entity.pdbx_description
1 polymer ?
#
loop_
_entity_poly.entity_id
_entity_poly.type
_entity_poly.pdbx_seq_one_letter_code
_entity_poly.pdbx_strand_id
1 'polypeptide(L)'
;MIGKQRGWCVYKSILVILITIVGAIFVYTIVMKEDLSSTLKINEGITKSKSFSITSNSTDIETSVKGTVFIKEFDRTIEKIQIVSYIEIDPNDWGGVAFYIPKHLNIKNIVSSYPETEYETTSDDYIAIFKSAKLEHEWSAFIEIGKDSSYESAIGGSGMVVIDLIPDKKSTNQLESFNFLVGIGSDEENGIKILHPDVIEIPISIMID
;
A
#
# COMPACT_ATOMS: atom_id res chain seq x y z
N MET A 1 42.37 39.28 58.93
CA MET A 1 42.50 39.23 57.45
C MET A 1 42.32 37.80 56.86
N ILE A 2 41.57 36.89 57.49
CA ILE A 2 41.47 35.47 57.05
C ILE A 2 40.13 35.15 56.35
N GLY A 3 39.11 36.00 56.49
CA GLY A 3 37.79 35.78 55.88
C GLY A 3 37.68 36.07 54.38
N LYS A 4 38.58 36.91 53.82
CA LYS A 4 38.49 37.36 52.41
C LYS A 4 39.07 36.36 51.41
N GLN A 5 40.03 35.52 51.83
CA GLN A 5 40.64 34.50 50.98
C GLN A 5 39.76 33.24 50.79
N ARG A 6 38.97 32.86 51.80
CA ARG A 6 38.06 31.70 51.70
C ARG A 6 36.92 31.93 50.71
N GLY A 7 36.31 33.12 50.70
CA GLY A 7 35.25 33.46 49.74
C GLY A 7 35.72 33.46 48.29
N TRP A 8 36.97 33.85 48.05
CA TRP A 8 37.54 33.89 46.69
C TRP A 8 37.85 32.50 46.13
N CYS A 9 38.19 31.54 47.00
CA CYS A 9 38.39 30.15 46.62
C CYS A 9 37.07 29.46 46.28
N VAL A 10 36.03 29.69 47.11
CA VAL A 10 34.67 29.15 46.88
C VAL A 10 34.07 29.75 45.60
N TYR A 11 34.27 31.04 45.32
CA TYR A 11 33.81 31.69 44.10
C TYR A 11 34.45 31.09 42.84
N LYS A 12 35.75 30.80 42.87
CA LYS A 12 36.45 30.12 41.75
C LYS A 12 35.92 28.70 41.54
N SER A 13 35.67 27.94 42.61
CA SER A 13 35.09 26.60 42.52
C SER A 13 33.68 26.62 41.91
N ILE A 14 32.83 27.58 42.31
CA ILE A 14 31.48 27.74 41.74
C ILE A 14 31.55 28.11 40.27
N LEU A 15 32.44 29.02 39.88
CA LEU A 15 32.61 29.45 38.48
C LEU A 15 33.06 28.29 37.58
N VAL A 16 34.00 27.46 38.05
CA VAL A 16 34.47 26.29 37.29
C VAL A 16 33.34 25.29 37.07
N ILE A 17 32.55 25.00 38.10
CA ILE A 17 31.39 24.09 38.01
C ILE A 17 30.36 24.62 37.00
N LEU A 18 30.10 25.93 37.01
CA LEU A 18 29.15 26.54 36.08
C LEU A 18 29.61 26.38 34.62
N ILE A 19 30.91 26.58 34.36
CA ILE A 19 31.49 26.43 33.02
C ILE A 19 31.41 24.97 32.54
N THR A 20 31.67 23.99 33.41
CA THR A 20 31.53 22.58 33.05
C THR A 20 30.09 22.19 32.75
N ILE A 21 29.12 22.71 33.50
CA ILE A 21 27.69 22.45 33.24
C ILE A 21 27.29 23.05 31.89
N VAL A 22 27.67 24.29 31.60
CA VAL A 22 27.37 24.94 30.32
C VAL A 22 28.04 24.19 29.17
N GLY A 23 29.30 23.77 29.33
CA GLY A 23 30.01 22.96 28.34
C GLY A 23 29.34 21.60 28.10
N ALA A 24 28.90 20.91 29.16
CA ALA A 24 28.20 19.65 29.05
C ALA A 24 26.84 19.80 28.36
N ILE A 25 26.07 20.85 28.66
CA ILE A 25 24.81 21.18 27.97
C ILE A 25 25.09 21.47 26.50
N PHE A 26 26.14 22.22 26.18
CA PHE A 26 26.48 22.57 24.80
C PHE A 26 26.87 21.33 23.98
N VAL A 27 27.71 20.45 24.54
CA VAL A 27 28.06 19.15 23.92
C VAL A 27 26.81 18.28 23.78
N TYR A 28 25.96 18.21 24.80
CA TYR A 28 24.70 17.47 24.74
C TYR A 28 23.79 17.99 23.62
N THR A 29 23.65 19.31 23.46
CA THR A 29 22.85 19.90 22.37
C THR A 29 23.44 19.69 20.99
N ILE A 30 24.77 19.59 20.86
CA ILE A 30 25.43 19.29 19.58
C ILE A 30 25.26 17.80 19.23
N VAL A 31 25.40 16.91 20.21
CA VAL A 31 25.29 15.46 20.02
C VAL A 31 23.83 15.03 19.83
N MET A 32 22.87 15.65 20.53
CA MET A 32 21.43 15.42 20.36
C MET A 32 20.82 16.14 19.16
N LYS A 33 21.61 16.95 18.44
CA LYS A 33 21.23 17.38 17.10
C LYS A 33 21.48 16.21 16.13
N GLU A 34 20.85 15.07 16.43
CA GLU A 34 20.72 13.97 15.50
C GLU A 34 20.00 14.47 14.25
N ASP A 35 20.45 13.93 13.13
CA ASP A 35 20.13 14.31 11.76
C ASP A 35 18.66 14.64 11.51
N LEU A 36 18.35 15.93 11.55
CA LEU A 36 17.26 16.52 10.76
C LEU A 36 17.68 16.73 9.30
N SER A 37 18.73 16.05 8.86
CA SER A 37 18.90 15.69 7.46
C SER A 37 17.93 14.55 7.17
N SER A 38 16.64 14.88 7.04
CA SER A 38 15.72 14.04 6.29
C SER A 38 16.25 14.01 4.85
N THR A 39 17.21 13.12 4.59
CA THR A 39 17.62 12.81 3.23
C THR A 39 16.35 12.35 2.54
N LEU A 40 15.89 13.17 1.59
CA LEU A 40 14.75 12.87 0.75
C LEU A 40 15.07 11.54 0.07
N LYS A 41 14.47 10.45 0.56
CA LYS A 41 14.62 9.13 -0.05
C LYS A 41 13.83 9.15 -1.35
N ILE A 42 14.51 9.52 -2.44
CA ILE A 42 13.97 9.44 -3.80
C ILE A 42 13.50 8.00 -4.04
N ASN A 43 12.30 7.85 -4.62
CA ASN A 43 11.70 6.56 -4.98
C ASN A 43 11.30 5.66 -3.79
N GLU A 44 11.36 6.15 -2.54
CA GLU A 44 10.95 5.44 -1.32
C GLU A 44 11.48 4.00 -1.13
N GLY A 45 12.52 3.58 -1.85
CA GLY A 45 13.02 2.20 -1.84
C GLY A 45 12.25 1.23 -2.76
N ILE A 46 11.48 1.72 -3.72
CA ILE A 46 10.93 0.91 -4.81
C ILE A 46 12.09 0.35 -5.63
N THR A 47 12.17 -0.97 -5.75
CA THR A 47 13.22 -1.66 -6.51
C THR A 47 12.71 -2.23 -7.82
N LYS A 48 11.41 -2.55 -7.89
CA LYS A 48 10.78 -3.17 -9.06
C LYS A 48 9.39 -2.58 -9.30
N SER A 49 8.97 -2.57 -10.56
CA SER A 49 7.62 -2.21 -10.96
C SER A 49 7.15 -3.06 -12.14
N LYS A 50 5.86 -3.42 -12.17
CA LYS A 50 5.24 -4.14 -13.28
C LYS A 50 3.89 -3.55 -13.63
N SER A 51 3.75 -3.07 -14.87
CA SER A 51 2.48 -2.56 -15.38
C SER A 51 1.61 -3.68 -15.91
N PHE A 52 0.29 -3.48 -15.85
CA PHE A 52 -0.73 -4.37 -16.37
C PHE A 52 -1.89 -3.56 -16.94
N SER A 53 -2.62 -4.17 -17.87
CA SER A 53 -3.83 -3.61 -18.45
C SER A 53 -4.72 -4.76 -18.89
N ILE A 54 -6.01 -4.63 -18.60
CA ILE A 54 -7.05 -5.54 -19.08
C ILE A 54 -8.28 -4.70 -19.45
N THR A 55 -8.93 -5.08 -20.54
CA THR A 55 -10.19 -4.51 -21.01
C THR A 55 -11.10 -5.68 -21.34
N SER A 56 -12.39 -5.58 -21.05
CA SER A 56 -13.30 -6.68 -21.33
C SER A 56 -13.39 -6.86 -22.84
N ASN A 57 -13.15 -8.09 -23.29
CA ASN A 57 -13.19 -8.47 -24.71
C ASN A 57 -14.13 -9.66 -24.93
N SER A 58 -14.54 -10.35 -23.87
CA SER A 58 -15.44 -11.49 -23.94
C SER A 58 -16.92 -11.09 -24.04
N THR A 59 -17.24 -9.83 -23.76
CA THR A 59 -18.60 -9.28 -23.73
C THR A 59 -18.67 -7.93 -24.45
N ASP A 60 -19.88 -7.39 -24.63
CA ASP A 60 -20.10 -6.04 -25.17
C ASP A 60 -19.93 -4.92 -24.12
N ILE A 61 -19.37 -5.23 -22.95
CA ILE A 61 -19.20 -4.32 -21.81
C ILE A 61 -17.86 -3.57 -21.92
N GLU A 62 -17.86 -2.26 -21.73
CA GLU A 62 -16.64 -1.43 -21.79
C GLU A 62 -15.98 -1.23 -20.40
N THR A 63 -15.73 -2.31 -19.68
CA THR A 63 -14.98 -2.27 -18.40
C THR A 63 -13.48 -2.44 -18.66
N SER A 64 -12.65 -1.65 -17.98
CA SER A 64 -11.20 -1.74 -18.09
C SER A 64 -10.45 -1.39 -16.81
N VAL A 65 -9.24 -1.94 -16.69
CA VAL A 65 -8.30 -1.66 -15.60
C VAL A 65 -6.92 -1.48 -16.17
N LYS A 66 -6.25 -0.39 -15.78
CA LYS A 66 -4.85 -0.11 -16.08
C LYS A 66 -4.11 0.18 -14.80
N GLY A 67 -2.98 -0.46 -14.56
CA GLY A 67 -2.25 -0.22 -13.32
C GLY A 67 -0.79 -0.62 -13.34
N THR A 68 -0.16 -0.38 -12.20
CA THR A 68 1.23 -0.74 -11.93
C THR A 68 1.34 -1.28 -10.52
N VAL A 69 2.03 -2.41 -10.40
CA VAL A 69 2.49 -2.97 -9.13
C VAL A 69 3.89 -2.42 -8.87
N PHE A 70 4.10 -1.78 -7.72
CA PHE A 70 5.40 -1.34 -7.21
C PHE A 70 5.82 -2.22 -6.03
N ILE A 71 7.09 -2.61 -6.02
CA ILE A 71 7.66 -3.47 -4.98
C ILE A 71 8.77 -2.70 -4.28
N LYS A 72 8.64 -2.61 -2.96
CA LYS A 72 9.64 -2.03 -2.08
C LYS A 72 10.35 -3.12 -1.31
N GLU A 73 11.66 -3.15 -1.45
CA GLU A 73 12.54 -4.14 -0.83
C GLU A 73 13.55 -3.44 0.08
N PHE A 74 13.86 -4.07 1.21
CA PHE A 74 14.95 -3.67 2.10
C PHE A 74 15.70 -4.92 2.53
N ASP A 75 17.03 -4.90 2.39
CA ASP A 75 17.91 -6.02 2.73
C ASP A 75 17.41 -7.37 2.17
N ARG A 76 17.06 -7.37 0.87
CA ARG A 76 16.56 -8.53 0.11
C ARG A 76 15.23 -9.13 0.63
N THR A 77 14.50 -8.37 1.43
CA THR A 77 13.18 -8.73 1.95
C THR A 77 12.14 -7.75 1.40
N ILE A 78 10.99 -8.24 0.95
CA ILE A 78 9.87 -7.38 0.59
C ILE A 78 9.34 -6.70 1.86
N GLU A 79 9.31 -5.37 1.88
CA GLU A 79 8.68 -4.60 2.96
C GLU A 79 7.24 -4.24 2.63
N LYS A 80 6.99 -3.85 1.38
CA LYS A 80 5.71 -3.34 0.92
C LYS A 80 5.52 -3.63 -0.56
N ILE A 81 4.31 -3.97 -0.95
CA ILE A 81 3.87 -3.95 -2.34
C ILE A 81 2.74 -2.93 -2.44
N GLN A 82 2.72 -2.14 -3.50
CA GLN A 82 1.68 -1.17 -3.76
C GLN A 82 1.13 -1.39 -5.16
N ILE A 83 -0.18 -1.56 -5.28
CA ILE A 83 -0.87 -1.58 -6.56
C ILE A 83 -1.51 -0.21 -6.74
N VAL A 84 -1.22 0.47 -7.84
CA VAL A 84 -1.91 1.70 -8.25
C VAL A 84 -2.59 1.42 -9.56
N SER A 85 -3.91 1.56 -9.59
CA SER A 85 -4.71 1.28 -10.79
C SER A 85 -5.77 2.34 -11.03
N TYR A 86 -5.94 2.70 -12.30
CA TYR A 86 -7.10 3.40 -12.80
C TYR A 86 -8.10 2.37 -13.33
N ILE A 87 -9.36 2.51 -12.94
CA ILE A 87 -10.45 1.62 -13.33
C ILE A 87 -11.54 2.42 -14.04
N GLU A 88 -12.17 1.78 -15.02
CA GLU A 88 -13.37 2.26 -15.71
C GLU A 88 -14.35 1.09 -15.73
N ILE A 89 -15.55 1.29 -15.18
CA ILE A 89 -16.59 0.27 -15.10
C ILE A 89 -17.77 0.76 -15.92
N ASP A 90 -18.19 -0.06 -16.88
CA ASP A 90 -19.39 0.21 -17.68
C ASP A 90 -20.63 0.19 -16.75
N PRO A 91 -21.58 1.11 -16.90
CA PRO A 91 -22.82 1.08 -16.11
C PRO A 91 -23.61 -0.23 -16.22
N ASN A 92 -23.47 -0.99 -17.30
CA ASN A 92 -24.12 -2.29 -17.46
C ASN A 92 -23.35 -3.45 -16.82
N ASP A 93 -22.14 -3.19 -16.33
CA ASP A 93 -21.32 -4.20 -15.66
C ASP A 93 -21.73 -4.36 -14.22
N TRP A 94 -22.40 -5.46 -13.89
CA TRP A 94 -22.75 -5.79 -12.51
C TRP A 94 -21.62 -6.55 -11.78
N GLY A 95 -20.63 -7.05 -12.52
CA GLY A 95 -19.49 -7.80 -11.98
C GLY A 95 -18.35 -6.90 -11.51
N GLY A 96 -18.13 -5.79 -12.22
CA GLY A 96 -17.15 -4.77 -11.86
C GLY A 96 -15.70 -5.28 -11.96
N VAL A 97 -14.88 -4.96 -10.97
CA VAL A 97 -13.45 -5.29 -10.93
C VAL A 97 -13.09 -6.03 -9.66
N ALA A 98 -12.28 -7.09 -9.77
CA ALA A 98 -11.69 -7.78 -8.63
C ALA A 98 -10.17 -7.90 -8.69
N PHE A 99 -9.52 -7.59 -7.56
CA PHE A 99 -8.10 -7.86 -7.31
C PHE A 99 -7.96 -9.05 -6.36
N TYR A 100 -7.35 -10.13 -6.83
CA TYR A 100 -7.11 -11.33 -6.04
C TYR A 100 -5.70 -11.30 -5.45
N ILE A 101 -5.64 -11.46 -4.13
CA ILE A 101 -4.43 -11.29 -3.33
C ILE A 101 -3.85 -12.66 -2.97
N PRO A 102 -2.56 -12.92 -3.28
CA PRO A 102 -1.88 -14.16 -2.95
C PRO A 102 -1.88 -14.48 -1.48
N LYS A 103 -1.91 -15.76 -1.14
CA LYS A 103 -2.02 -16.25 0.25
C LYS A 103 -0.95 -15.79 1.24
N HIS A 104 0.17 -15.25 0.76
CA HIS A 104 1.32 -14.81 1.56
C HIS A 104 1.39 -13.30 1.74
N LEU A 105 0.39 -12.57 1.25
CA LEU A 105 0.28 -11.12 1.34
C LEU A 105 -0.98 -10.74 2.12
N ASN A 106 -0.87 -9.70 2.93
CA ASN A 106 -1.98 -9.08 3.63
C ASN A 106 -2.27 -7.71 3.06
N ILE A 107 -3.57 -7.40 2.94
CA ILE A 107 -4.05 -6.05 2.68
C ILE A 107 -3.79 -5.19 3.93
N LYS A 108 -2.97 -4.15 3.78
CA LYS A 108 -2.67 -3.16 4.82
C LYS A 108 -3.59 -1.95 4.73
N ASN A 109 -3.81 -1.44 3.52
CA ASN A 109 -4.62 -0.26 3.29
C ASN A 109 -5.21 -0.30 1.87
N ILE A 110 -6.38 0.31 1.69
CA ILE A 110 -6.97 0.58 0.39
C ILE A 110 -7.40 2.04 0.39
N VAL A 111 -7.04 2.78 -0.65
CA VAL A 111 -7.53 4.12 -0.93
C VAL A 111 -8.19 4.09 -2.28
N SER A 112 -9.34 4.71 -2.41
CA SER A 112 -10.07 4.76 -3.67
C SER A 112 -10.76 6.09 -3.86
N SER A 113 -10.77 6.57 -5.10
CA SER A 113 -11.64 7.66 -5.56
C SER A 113 -12.86 7.16 -6.33
N TYR A 114 -13.00 5.85 -6.55
CA TYR A 114 -14.11 5.28 -7.31
C TYR A 114 -15.43 5.21 -6.49
N PRO A 115 -16.59 5.54 -7.12
CA PRO A 115 -16.69 6.22 -8.41
C PRO A 115 -16.36 7.72 -8.24
N GLU A 116 -15.58 8.27 -9.17
CA GLU A 116 -15.32 9.71 -9.23
C GLU A 116 -16.59 10.40 -9.74
N THR A 117 -17.47 10.80 -8.82
CA THR A 117 -18.72 11.50 -9.15
C THR A 117 -18.73 12.91 -8.58
N GLU A 118 -19.56 13.78 -9.17
CA GLU A 118 -19.82 15.14 -8.64
C GLU A 118 -20.67 15.13 -7.36
N TYR A 119 -21.20 13.96 -6.98
CA TYR A 119 -22.05 13.79 -5.80
C TYR A 119 -21.24 13.15 -4.66
N GLU A 120 -21.62 13.43 -3.41
CA GLU A 120 -20.99 12.82 -2.23
C GLU A 120 -21.37 11.34 -2.11
N THR A 121 -20.84 10.49 -2.99
CA THR A 121 -20.84 9.04 -2.82
C THR A 121 -19.62 8.64 -1.99
N THR A 122 -19.83 7.92 -0.89
CA THR A 122 -18.72 7.37 -0.10
C THR A 122 -18.11 6.18 -0.83
N SER A 123 -16.79 6.23 -1.10
CA SER A 123 -16.06 5.13 -1.76
C SER A 123 -16.19 3.78 -1.02
N ASP A 124 -16.49 3.82 0.28
CA ASP A 124 -16.68 2.62 1.11
C ASP A 124 -17.88 1.77 0.68
N ASP A 125 -18.87 2.36 0.00
CA ASP A 125 -20.08 1.63 -0.44
C ASP A 125 -19.82 0.75 -1.67
N TYR A 126 -18.75 1.04 -2.42
CA TYR A 126 -18.44 0.38 -3.70
C TYR A 126 -17.23 -0.54 -3.61
N ILE A 127 -16.61 -0.65 -2.43
CA ILE A 127 -15.45 -1.51 -2.21
C ILE A 127 -15.76 -2.54 -1.14
N ALA A 128 -15.67 -3.81 -1.51
CA ALA A 128 -15.81 -4.91 -0.58
C ALA A 128 -14.50 -5.70 -0.49
N ILE A 129 -14.12 -6.06 0.74
CA ILE A 129 -12.94 -6.90 1.00
C ILE A 129 -13.41 -8.25 1.54
N PHE A 130 -13.09 -9.31 0.83
CA PHE A 130 -13.36 -10.68 1.26
C PHE A 130 -12.06 -11.37 1.63
N LYS A 131 -12.05 -12.05 2.77
CA LYS A 131 -10.93 -12.86 3.23
C LYS A 131 -11.36 -14.31 3.35
N SER A 132 -10.64 -15.21 2.71
CA SER A 132 -10.85 -16.64 2.87
C SER A 132 -10.27 -17.09 4.21
N ALA A 133 -11.09 -17.78 5.01
CA ALA A 133 -10.61 -18.46 6.21
C ALA A 133 -9.82 -19.74 5.89
N LYS A 134 -9.92 -20.25 4.65
CA LYS A 134 -9.27 -21.50 4.22
C LYS A 134 -7.93 -21.22 3.56
N LEU A 135 -6.87 -21.73 4.17
CA LEU A 135 -5.47 -21.60 3.76
C LEU A 135 -5.08 -22.42 2.51
N GLU A 136 -6.02 -23.21 1.96
CA GLU A 136 -5.76 -24.14 0.85
C GLU A 136 -6.00 -23.54 -0.55
N HIS A 137 -6.60 -22.35 -0.64
CA HIS A 137 -6.71 -21.64 -1.91
C HIS A 137 -5.46 -20.80 -2.17
N GLU A 138 -5.11 -20.63 -3.45
CA GLU A 138 -3.98 -19.80 -3.89
C GLU A 138 -4.14 -18.32 -3.46
N TRP A 139 -5.38 -17.89 -3.31
CA TRP A 139 -5.80 -16.54 -2.93
C TRP A 139 -6.29 -16.50 -1.48
N SER A 140 -5.72 -15.63 -0.64
CA SER A 140 -6.17 -15.43 0.75
C SER A 140 -7.28 -14.39 0.85
N ALA A 141 -7.32 -13.44 -0.08
CA ALA A 141 -8.28 -12.36 -0.09
C ALA A 141 -8.56 -11.90 -1.51
N PHE A 142 -9.70 -11.24 -1.70
CA PHE A 142 -9.96 -10.47 -2.91
C PHE A 142 -10.69 -9.17 -2.55
N ILE A 143 -10.47 -8.16 -3.37
CA ILE A 143 -11.06 -6.83 -3.26
C ILE A 143 -11.97 -6.68 -4.48
N GLU A 144 -13.26 -6.45 -4.26
CA GLU A 144 -14.23 -6.17 -5.31
C GLU A 144 -14.53 -4.67 -5.33
N ILE A 145 -14.61 -4.09 -6.53
CA ILE A 145 -14.89 -2.68 -6.75
C ILE A 145 -16.01 -2.56 -7.78
N GLY A 146 -17.05 -1.79 -7.45
CA GLY A 146 -18.16 -1.50 -8.35
C GLY A 146 -19.09 -2.68 -8.66
N LYS A 147 -18.95 -3.80 -7.95
CA LYS A 147 -19.84 -4.95 -8.10
C LYS A 147 -21.20 -4.69 -7.44
N ASP A 148 -22.26 -5.09 -8.13
CA ASP A 148 -23.61 -5.12 -7.56
C ASP A 148 -24.01 -6.55 -7.18
N SER A 149 -24.34 -6.77 -5.90
CA SER A 149 -24.75 -8.08 -5.38
C SER A 149 -26.17 -8.48 -5.80
N SER A 150 -26.97 -7.55 -6.32
CA SER A 150 -28.30 -7.81 -6.90
C SER A 150 -28.24 -8.27 -8.35
N TYR A 151 -27.05 -8.29 -8.98
CA TYR A 151 -26.86 -8.58 -10.41
C TYR A 151 -27.57 -7.58 -11.34
N GLU A 152 -27.88 -6.39 -10.83
CA GLU A 152 -28.36 -5.24 -11.60
C GLU A 152 -27.16 -4.36 -12.01
N SER A 153 -27.33 -3.60 -13.11
CA SER A 153 -26.36 -2.63 -13.62
C SER A 153 -25.71 -1.82 -12.49
N ALA A 154 -24.37 -1.86 -12.40
CA ALA A 154 -23.67 -1.02 -11.46
C ALA A 154 -23.83 0.47 -11.81
N ILE A 155 -23.47 1.35 -10.89
CA ILE A 155 -23.44 2.80 -11.16
C ILE A 155 -22.47 3.14 -12.32
N GLY A 156 -21.49 2.27 -12.57
CA GLY A 156 -20.42 2.50 -13.53
C GLY A 156 -19.48 3.64 -13.10
N GLY A 157 -18.74 4.20 -14.04
CA GLY A 157 -17.85 5.34 -13.82
C GLY A 157 -16.38 4.94 -13.73
N SER A 158 -15.54 5.87 -13.28
CA SER A 158 -14.10 5.66 -13.22
C SER A 158 -13.50 6.12 -11.90
N GLY A 159 -12.25 5.73 -11.66
CA GLY A 159 -11.52 6.18 -10.49
C GLY A 159 -10.16 5.52 -10.32
N MET A 160 -9.43 6.00 -9.32
CA MET A 160 -8.13 5.48 -8.93
C MET A 160 -8.28 4.61 -7.68
N VAL A 161 -7.57 3.50 -7.66
CA VAL A 161 -7.48 2.59 -6.52
C VAL A 161 -6.01 2.36 -6.19
N VAL A 162 -5.66 2.51 -4.92
CA VAL A 162 -4.35 2.25 -4.36
C VAL A 162 -4.47 1.17 -3.29
N ILE A 163 -3.84 0.03 -3.51
CA ILE A 163 -3.86 -1.11 -2.59
C ILE A 163 -2.45 -1.29 -2.04
N ASP A 164 -2.30 -1.12 -0.74
CA ASP A 164 -1.06 -1.40 -0.04
C ASP A 164 -1.10 -2.81 0.56
N LEU A 165 -0.09 -3.61 0.24
CA LEU A 165 0.08 -4.98 0.72
C LEU A 165 1.40 -5.12 1.48
N ILE A 166 1.41 -6.05 2.43
CA ILE A 166 2.61 -6.44 3.18
C ILE A 166 2.73 -7.96 3.23
N PRO A 167 3.96 -8.52 3.19
CA PRO A 167 4.14 -9.96 3.38
C PRO A 167 3.67 -10.43 4.76
N ASP A 168 3.18 -11.66 4.81
CA ASP A 168 2.98 -12.37 6.05
C ASP A 168 4.28 -12.51 6.83
N LYS A 169 4.23 -12.32 8.16
CA LYS A 169 5.39 -12.50 9.06
C LYS A 169 6.01 -13.91 8.99
N LYS A 170 5.25 -14.90 8.51
CA LYS A 170 5.69 -16.29 8.33
C LYS A 170 6.30 -16.54 6.95
N SER A 171 6.16 -15.60 6.02
CA SER A 171 6.47 -15.74 4.58
C SER A 171 7.59 -14.80 4.12
N THR A 172 8.05 -13.90 4.99
CA THR A 172 9.02 -12.83 4.69
C THR A 172 10.33 -13.33 4.05
N ASN A 173 10.72 -14.59 4.27
CA ASN A 173 11.99 -15.14 3.77
C ASN A 173 11.84 -16.09 2.55
N GLN A 174 10.66 -16.25 1.96
CA GLN A 174 10.39 -17.30 0.95
C GLN A 174 9.60 -16.86 -0.29
N LEU A 175 9.22 -15.58 -0.40
CA LEU A 175 8.61 -15.09 -1.64
C LEU A 175 9.73 -14.95 -2.70
N GLU A 176 9.86 -15.92 -3.58
CA GLU A 176 10.73 -15.85 -4.77
C GLU A 176 9.95 -15.35 -6.00
N SER A 177 8.68 -15.75 -6.09
CA SER A 177 7.72 -15.29 -7.07
C SER A 177 6.30 -15.46 -6.56
N PHE A 178 5.38 -14.68 -7.10
CA PHE A 178 3.95 -14.79 -6.84
C PHE A 178 3.18 -14.08 -7.97
N ASN A 179 1.90 -14.40 -8.14
CA ASN A 179 1.08 -13.84 -9.21
C ASN A 179 -0.08 -13.07 -8.62
N PHE A 180 -0.36 -11.86 -9.10
CA PHE A 180 -1.67 -11.25 -8.86
C PHE A 180 -2.63 -11.68 -9.96
N LEU A 181 -3.91 -11.72 -9.63
CA LEU A 181 -4.96 -11.92 -10.62
C LEU A 181 -5.92 -10.74 -10.56
N VAL A 182 -6.25 -10.20 -11.72
CA VAL A 182 -7.23 -9.13 -11.89
C VAL A 182 -8.32 -9.65 -12.81
N GLY A 183 -9.54 -9.69 -12.30
CA GLY A 183 -10.73 -10.09 -13.05
C GLY A 183 -11.64 -8.89 -13.28
N ILE A 184 -12.27 -8.81 -14.44
CA ILE A 184 -13.16 -7.70 -14.80
C ILE A 184 -14.39 -8.20 -15.56
N GLY A 185 -15.46 -7.40 -15.51
CA GLY A 185 -16.64 -7.61 -16.33
C GLY A 185 -17.65 -8.57 -15.72
N SER A 186 -18.73 -8.74 -16.45
CA SER A 186 -19.80 -9.68 -16.16
C SER A 186 -20.43 -10.22 -17.42
N ASP A 187 -20.93 -11.45 -17.37
CA ASP A 187 -21.59 -12.08 -18.50
C ASP A 187 -22.76 -12.95 -18.05
N GLU A 188 -23.66 -13.29 -18.97
CA GLU A 188 -24.75 -14.22 -18.74
C GLU A 188 -24.88 -15.21 -19.91
N GLU A 189 -24.58 -16.47 -19.64
CA GLU A 189 -24.78 -17.56 -20.60
C GLU A 189 -25.88 -18.50 -20.10
N ASN A 190 -26.95 -18.66 -20.90
CA ASN A 190 -28.06 -19.57 -20.60
C ASN A 190 -28.70 -19.34 -19.21
N GLY A 191 -28.79 -18.09 -18.76
CA GLY A 191 -29.33 -17.74 -17.44
C GLY A 191 -28.34 -17.93 -16.29
N ILE A 192 -27.09 -18.32 -16.58
CA ILE A 192 -26.02 -18.46 -15.59
C ILE A 192 -25.21 -17.15 -15.59
N LYS A 193 -25.21 -16.48 -14.44
CA LYS A 193 -24.40 -15.28 -14.19
C LYS A 193 -22.92 -15.67 -14.04
N ILE A 194 -22.06 -15.03 -14.81
CA ILE A 194 -20.61 -15.25 -14.84
C ILE A 194 -19.93 -13.97 -14.34
N LEU A 195 -19.19 -14.09 -13.23
CA LEU A 195 -18.39 -12.99 -12.67
C LEU A 195 -16.99 -13.02 -13.26
N HIS A 196 -16.50 -11.84 -13.66
CA HIS A 196 -15.14 -11.63 -14.15
C HIS A 196 -14.75 -12.59 -15.29
N PRO A 197 -15.50 -12.62 -16.41
CA PRO A 197 -15.21 -13.52 -17.54
C PRO A 197 -13.83 -13.24 -18.15
N ASP A 198 -13.33 -12.00 -18.05
CA ASP A 198 -12.00 -11.61 -18.50
C ASP A 198 -11.04 -11.49 -17.31
N VAL A 199 -9.91 -12.20 -17.39
CA VAL A 199 -8.92 -12.27 -16.31
C VAL A 199 -7.49 -12.11 -16.85
N ILE A 200 -6.66 -11.37 -16.12
CA ILE A 200 -5.21 -11.29 -16.35
C ILE A 200 -4.44 -11.74 -15.12
N GLU A 201 -3.42 -12.54 -15.35
CA GLU A 201 -2.43 -12.91 -14.36
C GLU A 201 -1.19 -12.02 -14.49
N ILE A 202 -0.73 -11.47 -13.38
CA ILE A 202 0.39 -10.53 -13.31
C ILE A 202 1.52 -11.20 -12.53
N PRO A 203 2.46 -11.88 -13.21
CA PRO A 203 3.50 -12.60 -12.52
C PRO A 203 4.57 -11.65 -11.99
N ILE A 204 4.91 -11.80 -10.71
CA ILE A 204 5.93 -11.02 -10.02
C ILE A 204 7.11 -11.94 -9.68
N SER A 205 8.30 -11.55 -10.11
CA SER A 205 9.54 -12.27 -9.83
C SER A 205 10.48 -11.42 -8.98
N ILE A 206 10.88 -11.97 -7.84
CA ILE A 206 11.71 -11.31 -6.83
C ILE A 206 13.19 -11.68 -7.02
N MET A 207 13.47 -12.69 -7.86
CA MET A 207 14.83 -13.10 -8.24
C MET A 207 15.71 -11.92 -8.67
N ILE A 208 16.95 -12.00 -8.21
CA ILE A 208 18.07 -11.09 -8.48
C ILE A 208 18.84 -11.70 -9.65
N ASP A 209 19.02 -10.95 -10.74
CA ASP A 209 20.08 -11.24 -11.71
C ASP A 209 21.44 -10.82 -11.13
#